data_AF-A0A917ZXG9-F1
#
_entry.id   AF-A0A917ZXG9-F1
#
_cell.length_a   1.000
_cell.length_b   1.000
_cell.length_c   1.000
_cell.angle_alpha   90.00
_cell.angle_beta   90.00
_cell.angle_gamma   90.00
#
_symmetry.space_group_name_H-M   'P 1'
#
loop_
_entity.id
_entity.type
_entity.pdbx_description
1 polymer ?
#
loop_
_entity_poly.entity_id
_entity_poly.type
_entity_poly.pdbx_seq_one_letter_code
_entity_poly.pdbx_strand_id
1 'polypeptide(L)'
;MKLSEPEKREYEEADRKFRERHADCRDARWSVSGSRVTHCCFCCPLPPMGPKQIEGLARLFASWPSPEERKKDLDTWNLILRCDHVVPHIQHREGTYVSTRVVDCPECGERRGVVSRERVGPAYRDGGTIRERAAADRGRLARELAAAEAKLARQQKNAAATQRRIADIQDRLGSES
;
A
#
# COMPACT_ATOMS: atom_id res chain seq x y z
N MET A 1 -22.10 -18.51 32.90
CA MET A 1 -22.81 -19.73 33.32
C MET A 1 -21.87 -20.91 33.11
N LYS A 2 -21.66 -21.78 34.11
CA LYS A 2 -20.83 -22.99 33.94
C LYS A 2 -21.73 -24.09 33.38
N LEU A 3 -21.36 -24.68 32.24
CA LEU A 3 -22.07 -25.83 31.66
C LEU A 3 -21.89 -27.06 32.56
N SER A 4 -22.93 -27.89 32.67
CA SER A 4 -22.80 -29.21 33.27
C SER A 4 -21.95 -30.13 32.39
N GLU A 5 -21.38 -31.19 32.98
CA GLU A 5 -20.58 -32.18 32.24
C GLU A 5 -21.27 -32.79 31.00
N PRO A 6 -22.57 -33.18 31.04
CA PRO A 6 -23.24 -33.65 29.83
C PRO A 6 -23.36 -32.55 28.76
N GLU A 7 -23.67 -31.32 29.15
CA GLU A 7 -23.78 -30.20 28.21
C GLU A 7 -22.44 -29.82 27.56
N LYS A 8 -21.33 -29.97 28.29
CA LYS A 8 -19.99 -29.79 27.72
C LYS A 8 -19.71 -30.82 26.63
N ARG A 9 -20.04 -32.10 26.88
CA ARG A 9 -19.83 -33.19 25.91
C ARG A 9 -20.64 -32.96 24.63
N GLU A 10 -21.90 -32.57 24.76
CA GLU A 10 -22.75 -32.22 23.61
C GLU A 10 -22.17 -31.06 22.80
N TYR A 11 -21.70 -30.01 23.48
CA TYR A 11 -21.05 -28.87 22.84
C TYR A 11 -19.76 -29.27 22.10
N GLU A 12 -18.90 -30.06 22.73
CA GLU A 12 -17.65 -30.54 22.14
C GLU A 12 -17.90 -31.43 20.91
N GLU A 13 -18.92 -32.28 20.94
CA GLU A 13 -19.32 -33.09 19.80
C GLU A 13 -19.83 -32.22 18.63
N ALA A 14 -20.66 -31.22 18.93
CA ALA A 14 -21.17 -30.28 17.93
C ALA A 14 -20.05 -29.43 17.31
N ASP A 15 -19.10 -28.94 18.12
CA ASP A 15 -17.92 -28.19 17.65
C ASP A 15 -17.01 -29.08 16.79
N ARG A 16 -16.80 -30.35 17.17
CA ARG A 16 -16.04 -31.32 16.35
C ARG A 16 -16.68 -31.49 14.97
N LYS A 17 -18.00 -31.76 14.92
CA LYS A 17 -18.76 -31.88 13.66
C LYS A 17 -18.76 -30.58 12.84
N PHE A 18 -18.73 -29.42 13.49
CA PHE A 18 -18.59 -28.14 12.80
C PHE A 18 -17.22 -28.04 12.14
N ARG A 19 -16.13 -28.30 12.87
CA ARG A 19 -14.75 -28.25 12.37
C ARG A 19 -14.49 -29.26 11.25
N GLU A 20 -15.01 -30.47 11.35
CA GLU A 20 -14.90 -31.48 10.28
C GLU A 20 -15.53 -30.99 8.98
N ARG A 21 -16.73 -30.40 9.03
CA ARG A 21 -17.42 -29.86 7.85
C ARG A 21 -16.81 -28.56 7.30
N HIS A 22 -16.09 -27.82 8.14
CA HIS A 22 -15.51 -26.51 7.80
C HIS A 22 -13.98 -26.54 7.82
N ALA A 23 -13.37 -27.71 7.63
CA ALA A 23 -11.92 -27.89 7.77
C ALA A 23 -11.11 -26.93 6.87
N ASP A 24 -11.62 -26.65 5.66
CA ASP A 24 -11.00 -25.74 4.70
C ASP A 24 -11.68 -24.37 4.62
N CYS A 25 -12.68 -24.10 5.45
CA CYS A 25 -13.39 -22.83 5.46
C CYS A 25 -12.54 -21.76 6.15
N ARG A 26 -12.27 -20.65 5.44
CA ARG A 26 -11.49 -19.51 5.97
C ARG A 26 -12.34 -18.33 6.42
N ASP A 27 -13.65 -18.52 6.53
CA ASP A 27 -14.57 -17.48 6.98
C ASP A 27 -14.60 -17.37 8.53
N ALA A 28 -15.11 -16.26 9.02
CA ALA A 28 -15.31 -16.03 10.45
C ALA A 28 -16.42 -16.94 11.01
N ARG A 29 -16.40 -17.12 12.33
CA ARG A 29 -17.39 -17.90 13.08
C ARG A 29 -18.01 -17.07 14.19
N TRP A 30 -19.26 -17.37 14.55
CA TRP A 30 -19.97 -16.69 15.63
C TRP A 30 -20.79 -17.68 16.46
N SER A 31 -21.10 -17.27 17.70
CA SER A 31 -21.98 -17.99 18.62
C SER A 31 -22.65 -16.98 19.55
N VAL A 32 -23.86 -17.29 20.03
CA VAL A 32 -24.56 -16.46 21.03
C VAL A 32 -24.34 -17.06 22.42
N SER A 33 -24.23 -16.21 23.44
CA SER A 33 -24.14 -16.68 24.83
C SER A 33 -25.33 -17.59 25.18
N GLY A 34 -25.06 -18.80 25.66
CA GLY A 34 -26.07 -19.82 25.93
C GLY A 34 -26.48 -20.67 24.71
N SER A 35 -26.02 -20.33 23.51
CA SER A 35 -26.15 -21.22 22.34
C SER A 35 -25.12 -22.34 22.42
N ARG A 36 -25.56 -23.56 22.10
CA ARG A 36 -24.71 -24.76 21.99
C ARG A 36 -24.13 -24.96 20.59
N VAL A 37 -24.38 -24.02 19.68
CA VAL A 37 -24.04 -24.15 18.25
C VAL A 37 -23.07 -23.06 17.84
N THR A 38 -22.04 -23.46 17.09
CA THR A 38 -21.13 -22.56 16.38
C THR A 38 -21.64 -22.37 14.94
N HIS A 39 -21.68 -21.12 14.50
CA HIS A 39 -22.16 -20.72 13.19
C HIS A 39 -21.00 -20.21 12.32
N CYS A 40 -21.05 -20.49 11.02
CA CYS A 40 -20.13 -19.94 10.03
C CYS A 40 -20.73 -18.67 9.43
N CYS A 41 -19.96 -17.58 9.34
CA CYS A 41 -20.43 -16.32 8.75
C CYS A 41 -20.77 -16.44 7.26
N PHE A 42 -20.19 -17.42 6.56
CA PHE A 42 -20.53 -17.69 5.16
C PHE A 42 -21.91 -18.34 5.00
N CYS A 43 -22.22 -19.31 5.87
CA CYS A 43 -23.42 -20.16 5.73
C CYS A 43 -24.60 -19.64 6.55
N CYS A 44 -24.34 -18.92 7.63
CA CYS A 44 -25.35 -18.47 8.58
C CYS A 44 -25.29 -16.94 8.69
N PRO A 45 -26.42 -16.23 8.48
CA PRO A 45 -26.46 -14.79 8.66
C PRO A 45 -26.09 -14.45 10.11
N LEU A 46 -25.45 -13.29 10.31
CA LEU A 46 -25.18 -12.79 11.65
C LEU A 46 -26.48 -12.74 12.48
N PRO A 47 -26.41 -13.02 13.79
CA PRO A 47 -27.60 -13.05 14.62
C PRO A 47 -28.32 -11.71 14.55
N PRO A 48 -29.68 -11.70 14.49
CA PRO A 48 -30.42 -10.47 14.43
C PRO A 48 -30.08 -9.61 15.66
N MET A 49 -29.61 -8.40 15.40
CA MET A 49 -29.28 -7.45 16.45
C MET A 49 -30.53 -6.68 16.86
N GLY A 50 -30.75 -6.53 18.16
CA GLY A 50 -31.84 -5.71 18.66
C GLY A 50 -31.62 -4.23 18.32
N PRO A 51 -32.69 -3.41 18.23
CA PRO A 51 -32.56 -1.98 17.87
C PRO A 51 -31.55 -1.20 18.73
N LYS A 52 -31.48 -1.48 20.03
CA LYS A 52 -30.50 -0.88 20.94
C LYS A 52 -29.05 -1.27 20.64
N GLN A 53 -28.81 -2.50 20.18
CA GLN A 53 -27.48 -2.97 19.80
C GLN A 53 -27.05 -2.31 18.49
N ILE A 54 -27.98 -2.17 17.54
CA ILE A 54 -27.75 -1.43 16.29
C ILE A 54 -27.41 0.03 16.60
N GLU A 55 -28.18 0.67 17.48
CA GLU A 55 -27.90 2.05 17.89
C GLU A 55 -26.55 2.19 18.60
N GLY A 56 -26.20 1.26 19.49
CA GLY A 56 -24.90 1.22 20.15
C GLY A 56 -23.74 1.09 19.17
N LEU A 57 -23.87 0.19 18.19
CA LEU A 57 -22.88 0.04 17.11
C LEU A 57 -22.80 1.30 16.25
N ALA A 58 -23.93 1.88 15.86
CA ALA A 58 -23.97 3.11 15.07
C ALA A 58 -23.25 4.25 15.79
N ARG A 59 -23.45 4.41 17.10
CA ARG A 59 -22.71 5.40 17.90
C ARG A 59 -21.21 5.11 17.93
N LEU A 60 -20.80 3.86 18.07
CA LEU A 60 -19.39 3.48 18.05
C LEU A 60 -18.75 3.81 16.70
N PHE A 61 -19.40 3.44 15.58
CA PHE A 61 -18.91 3.76 14.24
C PHE A 61 -18.89 5.27 13.98
N ALA A 62 -19.90 6.01 14.46
CA ALA A 62 -19.93 7.46 14.35
C ALA A 62 -18.84 8.15 15.21
N SER A 63 -18.41 7.52 16.30
CA SER A 63 -17.29 8.02 17.13
C SER A 63 -15.91 7.65 16.57
N TRP A 64 -15.83 6.84 15.51
CA TRP A 64 -14.54 6.54 14.91
C TRP A 64 -13.99 7.77 14.21
N PRO A 65 -12.68 8.03 14.34
CA PRO A 65 -12.03 9.12 13.64
C PRO A 65 -12.26 8.97 12.14
N SER A 66 -12.52 10.10 11.49
CA SER A 66 -12.65 10.19 10.04
C SER A 66 -11.40 9.64 9.34
N PRO A 67 -11.49 9.21 8.07
CA PRO A 67 -10.31 8.80 7.31
C PRO A 67 -9.18 9.84 7.33
N GLU A 68 -9.52 11.13 7.29
CA GLU A 68 -8.59 12.25 7.37
C GLU A 68 -7.90 12.34 8.72
N GLU A 69 -8.63 12.13 9.82
CA GLU A 69 -8.07 12.09 11.17
C GLU A 69 -7.16 10.89 11.35
N ARG A 70 -7.59 9.71 10.88
CA ARG A 70 -6.77 8.48 10.95
C ARG A 70 -5.44 8.59 10.22
N LYS A 71 -5.36 9.39 9.16
CA LYS A 71 -4.09 9.66 8.44
C LYS A 71 -3.08 10.39 9.32
N LYS A 72 -3.52 11.20 10.28
CA LYS A 72 -2.64 11.99 11.19
C LYS A 72 -1.87 11.09 12.15
N ASP A 73 -2.41 9.90 12.43
CA ASP A 73 -1.83 8.90 13.34
C ASP A 73 -0.90 7.90 12.63
N LEU A 74 -0.65 8.08 11.33
CA LEU A 74 0.26 7.23 10.56
C LEU A 74 1.61 7.90 10.40
N ASP A 75 2.68 7.15 10.69
CA ASP A 75 4.06 7.54 10.45
C ASP A 75 4.67 6.69 9.32
N THR A 76 5.59 7.28 8.56
CA THR A 76 6.46 6.56 7.61
C THR A 76 7.72 6.08 8.29
N TRP A 77 8.10 4.86 7.94
CA TRP A 77 9.35 4.20 8.28
C TRP A 77 10.14 3.94 7.01
N ASN A 78 11.42 4.28 7.01
CA ASN A 78 12.37 3.86 5.99
C ASN A 78 12.89 2.47 6.33
N LEU A 79 12.61 1.51 5.47
CA LEU A 79 13.18 0.16 5.55
C LEU A 79 14.40 0.10 4.64
N ILE A 80 15.58 0.05 5.23
CA ILE A 80 16.85 -0.05 4.49
C ILE A 80 17.11 -1.54 4.23
N LEU A 81 17.25 -1.89 2.96
CA LEU A 81 17.35 -3.28 2.50
C LEU A 81 18.81 -3.71 2.36
N ARG A 82 19.04 -5.02 2.21
CA ARG A 82 20.38 -5.59 1.94
C ARG A 82 21.01 -5.15 0.63
N CYS A 83 20.21 -4.60 -0.29
CA CYS A 83 20.69 -3.99 -1.53
C CYS A 83 20.86 -2.47 -1.40
N ASP A 84 20.90 -1.94 -0.17
CA ASP A 84 21.00 -0.53 0.19
C ASP A 84 19.85 0.39 -0.26
N HIS A 85 18.90 -0.12 -1.06
CA HIS A 85 17.67 0.60 -1.38
C HIS A 85 16.78 0.79 -0.16
N VAL A 86 16.01 1.88 -0.17
CA VAL A 86 15.10 2.26 0.92
C VAL A 86 13.66 2.11 0.46
N VAL A 87 12.87 1.37 1.24
CA VAL A 87 11.44 1.19 0.99
C VAL A 87 10.62 1.85 2.10
N PRO A 88 9.75 2.84 1.79
CA PRO A 88 8.88 3.44 2.78
C PRO A 88 7.80 2.45 3.21
N HIS A 89 7.55 2.37 4.51
CA HIS A 89 6.52 1.57 5.15
C HIS A 89 5.66 2.47 6.04
N ILE A 90 4.34 2.36 5.93
CA ILE A 90 3.42 3.18 6.73
C ILE A 90 2.89 2.33 7.88
N GLN A 91 3.01 2.84 9.10
CA GLN A 91 2.53 2.19 10.32
C GLN A 91 1.86 3.23 11.22
N HIS A 92 0.96 2.79 12.10
CA HIS A 92 0.45 3.62 13.19
C HIS A 92 1.60 4.15 14.06
N ARG A 93 1.52 5.41 14.49
CA ARG A 93 2.56 6.11 15.27
C ARG A 93 2.88 5.40 16.59
N GLU A 94 1.89 4.74 17.18
CA GLU A 94 2.07 3.92 18.39
C GLU A 94 2.91 2.66 18.15
N GLY A 95 3.03 2.21 16.89
CA GLY A 95 3.92 1.12 16.52
C GLY A 95 5.37 1.55 16.68
N THR A 96 6.02 1.14 17.76
CA THR A 96 7.42 1.49 18.06
C THR A 96 8.44 0.72 17.21
N TYR A 97 7.99 -0.31 16.48
CA TYR A 97 8.85 -1.17 15.68
C TYR A 97 8.12 -1.79 14.48
N VAL A 98 8.84 -1.91 13.36
CA VAL A 98 8.39 -2.62 12.15
C VAL A 98 8.97 -4.03 12.13
N SER A 99 8.10 -5.03 12.35
CA SER A 99 8.49 -6.45 12.44
C SER A 99 8.86 -7.11 11.12
N THR A 100 8.57 -6.46 9.99
CA THR A 100 8.85 -6.98 8.66
C THR A 100 10.34 -7.22 8.45
N ARG A 101 10.69 -8.45 8.07
CA ARG A 101 12.08 -8.89 7.83
C ARG A 101 12.48 -8.88 6.37
N VAL A 102 11.51 -9.01 5.46
CA VAL A 102 11.74 -9.10 4.02
C VAL A 102 10.63 -8.34 3.30
N VAL A 103 10.99 -7.50 2.35
CA VAL A 103 10.06 -6.77 1.48
C VAL A 103 10.52 -6.85 0.03
N ASP A 104 9.60 -6.60 -0.91
CA ASP A 104 9.94 -6.43 -2.32
C ASP A 104 10.67 -5.09 -2.52
N CYS A 105 11.84 -5.15 -3.17
CA CYS A 105 12.58 -3.96 -3.56
C CYS A 105 12.11 -3.53 -4.96
N PRO A 106 11.49 -2.35 -5.12
CA PRO A 106 11.00 -1.88 -6.41
C PRO A 106 12.13 -1.54 -7.40
N GLU A 107 13.33 -1.26 -6.90
CA GLU A 107 14.49 -0.93 -7.72
C GLU A 107 15.17 -2.19 -8.28
N CYS A 108 15.24 -3.27 -7.48
CA CYS A 108 15.81 -4.54 -7.93
C CYS A 108 14.79 -5.49 -8.58
N GLY A 109 13.50 -5.34 -8.29
CA GLY A 109 12.46 -6.30 -8.70
C GLY A 109 12.47 -7.63 -7.93
N GLU A 110 13.14 -7.69 -6.78
CA GLU A 110 13.30 -8.92 -5.98
C GLU A 110 13.01 -8.70 -4.49
N ARG A 111 12.73 -9.79 -3.77
CA ARG A 111 12.59 -9.77 -2.30
C ARG A 111 13.95 -9.61 -1.64
N ARG A 112 14.06 -8.61 -0.75
CA ARG A 112 15.29 -8.30 -0.03
C ARG A 112 15.04 -8.22 1.48
N GLY A 113 16.05 -8.64 2.24
CA GLY A 113 16.01 -8.56 3.70
C GLY A 113 16.15 -7.12 4.19
N VAL A 114 15.41 -6.76 5.22
CA VAL A 114 15.46 -5.46 5.90
C VAL A 114 16.59 -5.47 6.93
N VAL A 115 17.60 -4.63 6.71
CA VAL A 115 18.80 -4.52 7.55
C VAL A 115 18.55 -3.57 8.70
N SER A 116 18.02 -2.38 8.42
CA SER A 116 17.69 -1.37 9.43
C SER A 116 16.36 -0.69 9.12
N ARG A 117 15.80 -0.06 10.15
CA ARG A 117 14.50 0.61 10.12
C ARG A 117 14.67 1.97 10.79
N GLU A 118 14.18 3.00 10.14
CA GLU A 118 14.25 4.35 10.67
C GLU A 118 12.88 4.99 10.59
N ARG A 119 12.41 5.59 11.69
CA ARG A 119 11.15 6.34 11.68
C ARG A 119 11.42 7.74 11.14
N VAL A 120 10.70 8.12 10.09
CA VAL A 120 10.84 9.43 9.42
C VAL A 120 9.90 10.47 10.01
N GLY A 121 8.71 10.05 10.46
CA GLY A 121 7.66 10.94 10.99
C GLY A 121 6.35 10.80 10.22
N PRO A 122 5.46 11.82 10.23
CA PRO A 122 4.11 11.70 9.69
C PRO A 122 4.06 11.23 8.23
N ALA A 123 3.24 10.22 7.94
CA ALA A 123 3.13 9.61 6.64
C ALA A 123 2.43 10.49 5.60
N TYR A 124 1.44 11.26 6.05
CA TYR A 124 0.66 12.17 5.21
C TYR A 124 0.97 13.62 5.59
N ARG A 125 1.15 14.47 4.58
CA ARG A 125 0.98 15.94 4.71
C ARG A 125 0.13 16.41 3.52
N ASP A 126 -0.13 17.71 3.39
CA ASP A 126 -1.08 18.26 2.42
C ASP A 126 -0.89 17.78 0.97
N GLY A 127 0.34 17.45 0.56
CA GLY A 127 0.67 16.87 -0.76
C GLY A 127 0.66 15.34 -0.85
N GLY A 128 -0.05 14.63 0.03
CA GLY A 128 -0.07 13.15 0.07
C GLY A 128 1.15 12.53 0.78
N THR A 129 1.38 11.25 0.55
CA THR A 129 2.50 10.49 1.12
C THR A 129 3.85 10.86 0.51
N ILE A 130 4.94 10.55 1.19
CA ILE A 130 6.32 10.73 0.67
C ILE A 130 6.48 10.02 -0.69
N ARG A 131 5.91 8.80 -0.83
CA ARG A 131 6.00 8.01 -2.05
C ARG A 131 5.26 8.66 -3.22
N GLU A 132 4.06 9.17 -2.98
CA GLU A 132 3.26 9.85 -4.01
C GLU A 132 3.94 11.11 -4.50
N ARG A 133 4.52 11.91 -3.60
CA ARG A 133 5.31 13.10 -3.99
C ARG A 133 6.52 12.73 -4.82
N ALA A 134 7.32 11.75 -4.36
CA ALA A 134 8.49 11.29 -5.11
C ALA A 134 8.12 10.73 -6.50
N ALA A 135 6.96 10.08 -6.64
CA ALA A 135 6.45 9.66 -7.94
C ALA A 135 6.04 10.84 -8.82
N ALA A 136 5.33 11.83 -8.26
CA ALA A 136 4.94 13.04 -8.99
C ALA A 136 6.16 13.87 -9.44
N ASP A 137 7.16 14.02 -8.57
CA ASP A 137 8.42 14.70 -8.88
C ASP A 137 9.18 14.00 -10.01
N ARG A 138 9.32 12.67 -9.93
CA ARG A 138 9.91 11.87 -11.03
C ARG A 138 9.14 12.04 -12.33
N GLY A 139 7.81 12.05 -12.28
CA GLY A 139 6.98 12.30 -13.46
C GLY A 139 7.13 13.71 -14.04
N ARG A 140 7.34 14.74 -13.19
CA ARG A 140 7.68 16.10 -13.63
C ARG A 140 9.05 16.11 -14.32
N LEU A 141 10.08 15.58 -13.66
CA LEU A 141 11.44 15.53 -14.18
C LEU A 141 11.53 14.76 -15.50
N ALA A 142 10.82 13.64 -15.64
CA ALA A 142 10.77 12.88 -16.88
C ALA A 142 10.18 13.69 -18.05
N ARG A 143 9.15 14.51 -17.79
CA ARG A 143 8.57 15.40 -18.81
C ARG A 143 9.50 16.54 -19.19
N GLU A 144 10.18 17.13 -18.21
CA GLU A 144 11.19 18.16 -18.43
C GLU A 144 12.36 17.63 -19.25
N LEU A 145 12.84 16.43 -18.93
CA LEU A 145 13.89 15.74 -19.67
C LEU A 145 13.49 15.50 -21.13
N ALA A 146 12.32 14.90 -21.36
CA ALA A 146 11.82 14.65 -22.71
C ALA A 146 11.66 15.94 -23.53
N ALA A 147 11.21 17.03 -22.90
CA ALA A 147 11.10 18.33 -23.56
C ALA A 147 12.49 18.91 -23.92
N ALA A 148 13.46 18.78 -23.03
CA ALA A 148 14.84 19.21 -23.27
C ALA A 148 15.51 18.41 -24.40
N GLU A 149 15.34 17.09 -24.42
CA GLU A 149 15.82 16.20 -25.48
C GLU A 149 15.21 16.57 -26.84
N ALA A 150 13.89 16.80 -26.90
CA ALA A 150 13.22 17.24 -28.12
C ALA A 150 13.72 18.61 -28.60
N LYS A 151 14.05 19.52 -27.68
CA LYS A 151 14.66 20.82 -28.01
C LYS A 151 16.06 20.64 -28.58
N LEU A 152 16.89 19.80 -27.97
CA LEU A 152 18.24 19.50 -28.46
C LEU A 152 18.20 18.89 -29.87
N ALA A 153 17.32 17.92 -30.10
CA ALA A 153 17.16 17.29 -31.41
C ALA A 153 16.79 18.31 -32.51
N ARG A 154 15.92 19.28 -32.20
CA ARG A 154 15.58 20.39 -33.12
C ARG A 154 16.79 21.27 -33.40
N GLN A 155 17.55 21.64 -32.37
CA GLN A 155 18.75 22.46 -32.53
C GLN A 155 19.82 21.74 -33.37
N GLN A 156 20.04 20.44 -33.16
CA GLN A 156 20.97 19.64 -33.96
C GLN A 156 20.56 19.59 -35.44
N LYS A 157 19.28 19.41 -35.74
CA LYS A 157 18.77 19.44 -37.13
C LYS A 157 19.01 20.80 -37.79
N ASN A 158 18.76 21.89 -37.07
CA ASN A 158 18.99 23.24 -37.57
C ASN A 158 20.49 23.50 -37.80
N ALA A 159 21.34 23.09 -36.86
CA ALA A 159 22.79 23.21 -37.00
C ALA A 159 23.32 22.45 -38.23
N ALA A 160 22.86 21.22 -38.45
CA ALA A 160 23.21 20.43 -39.63
C ALA A 160 22.74 21.09 -40.94
N ALA A 161 21.56 21.72 -40.95
CA ALA A 161 21.09 22.47 -42.11
C ALA A 161 21.97 23.71 -42.39
N THR A 162 22.36 24.44 -41.35
CA THR A 162 23.29 25.58 -41.47
C THR A 162 24.66 25.13 -41.96
N GLN A 163 25.19 24.02 -41.44
CA GLN A 163 26.47 23.45 -41.91
C GLN A 163 26.44 23.10 -43.40
N ARG A 164 25.36 22.47 -43.88
CA ARG A 164 25.21 22.20 -45.32
C ARG A 164 25.21 23.48 -46.16
N ARG A 165 24.56 24.54 -45.68
CA ARG A 165 24.56 25.84 -46.38
C ARG A 165 25.93 26.51 -46.38
N ILE A 166 26.71 26.39 -45.30
CA ILE A 166 28.09 26.87 -45.25
C ILE A 166 28.93 26.14 -46.30
N ALA A 167 28.82 24.81 -46.38
CA ALA A 167 29.55 24.01 -47.35
C ALA A 167 29.21 24.38 -48.80
N ASP A 168 27.92 24.57 -49.12
CA ASP A 168 27.45 25.02 -50.44
C ASP A 168 28.04 26.39 -50.83
N ILE A 169 28.06 27.34 -49.89
CA ILE A 169 28.64 28.67 -50.13
C ILE A 169 30.16 28.57 -50.36
N GLN A 170 30.85 27.73 -49.59
CA GLN A 170 32.30 27.52 -49.74
C GLN A 170 32.65 26.92 -51.11
N ASP A 171 31.87 25.94 -51.58
CA ASP A 171 32.08 25.30 -52.89
C ASP A 171 31.90 26.29 -54.04
N ARG A 172 30.88 27.15 -53.96
CA ARG A 172 30.63 28.22 -54.95
C ARG A 172 31.74 29.27 -54.98
N LEU A 173 32.27 29.65 -53.82
CA LEU A 173 33.42 30.57 -53.76
C LEU A 173 34.71 29.94 -54.30
N GLY A 174 34.92 28.64 -54.09
CA GLY A 174 36.10 27.93 -54.56
C GLY A 174 36.10 27.61 -56.06
N SER A 175 34.94 27.63 -56.71
CA SER A 175 34.78 27.35 -58.16
C SER A 175 34.81 28.60 -59.05
N GLU A 176 34.80 29.81 -58.45
CA GLU A 176 34.96 31.10 -59.14
C GLU A 176 36.40 31.64 -59.10
N SER A 177 37.37 30.88 -58.55
CA SER A 177 38.82 31.18 -58.53
C SER A 177 39.60 30.23 -59.44
#